data_AF-A0A376KXV0-F1
#
_entry.id   AF-A0A376KXV0-F1
#
_cell.length_a   1.000
_cell.length_b   1.000
_cell.length_c   1.000
_cell.angle_alpha   90.00
_cell.angle_beta   90.00
_cell.angle_gamma   90.00
#
_symmetry.space_group_name_H-M   'P 1'
#
loop_
_entity.id
_entity.type
_entity.pdbx_description
1 polymer ?
#
loop_
_entity_poly.entity_id
_entity_poly.type
_entity_poly.pdbx_seq_one_letter_code
_entity_poly.pdbx_strand_id
1 'polypeptide(L)'
;MICPGWRARCCHCVSQHPGQCGLFPLEKSLDAFAARYRLAEMAEHTLDVQYYIWQDDMSGRLLFSALLAAAKRGVRVRLLLDDNNTPGLDDILRLLDSHPRIEVRLFNPFSFRLLRPLGYITDFSRLNRRMHNKSFTVDGVVTLVGGAKYW
;
A
#
# COMPACT_ATOMS: atom_id res chain seq x y z
N MET A 1 11.46 -19.08 -5.65
CA MET A 1 10.63 -19.57 -6.77
C MET A 1 9.20 -19.12 -6.52
N ILE A 2 8.74 -18.09 -7.23
CA ILE A 2 7.45 -17.42 -7.00
C ILE A 2 6.34 -18.31 -7.56
N CYS A 3 5.39 -18.75 -6.73
CA CYS A 3 4.40 -19.78 -7.07
C CYS A 3 3.35 -19.23 -8.09
N PRO A 4 3.30 -19.74 -9.34
CA PRO A 4 2.39 -19.25 -10.38
C PRO A 4 0.90 -19.60 -10.16
N GLY A 5 0.58 -20.48 -9.21
CA GLY A 5 -0.73 -21.13 -9.11
C GLY A 5 -1.81 -20.41 -8.30
N TRP A 6 -1.53 -19.25 -7.70
CA TRP A 6 -2.48 -18.64 -6.76
C TRP A 6 -3.73 -18.07 -7.45
N ARG A 7 -3.60 -17.39 -8.60
CA ARG A 7 -4.77 -16.85 -9.34
C ARG A 7 -5.71 -17.97 -9.78
N ALA A 8 -5.15 -19.04 -10.36
CA ALA A 8 -5.93 -20.19 -10.81
C ALA A 8 -6.69 -20.88 -9.65
N ARG A 9 -6.03 -21.07 -8.50
CA ARG A 9 -6.66 -21.64 -7.30
C ARG A 9 -7.74 -20.74 -6.72
N CYS A 10 -7.53 -19.42 -6.65
CA CYS A 10 -8.54 -18.48 -6.17
C CYS A 10 -9.75 -18.43 -7.10
N CYS A 11 -9.56 -18.31 -8.41
CA CYS A 11 -10.67 -18.34 -9.38
C CYS A 11 -11.45 -19.65 -9.30
N HIS A 12 -10.77 -20.78 -9.16
CA HIS A 12 -11.41 -22.09 -8.99
C HIS A 12 -12.24 -22.15 -7.70
N CYS A 13 -11.69 -21.75 -6.55
CA CYS A 13 -12.45 -21.72 -5.30
C CYS A 13 -13.66 -20.79 -5.38
N VAL A 14 -13.52 -19.59 -5.95
CA VAL A 14 -14.63 -18.65 -6.10
C VAL A 14 -15.72 -19.22 -7.01
N SER A 15 -15.35 -19.92 -8.09
CA SER A 15 -16.32 -20.57 -8.98
C SER A 15 -17.12 -21.69 -8.29
N GLN A 16 -16.53 -22.36 -7.30
CA GLN A 16 -17.21 -23.40 -6.52
C GLN A 16 -18.04 -22.86 -5.35
N HIS A 17 -17.85 -21.60 -4.94
CA HIS A 17 -18.52 -21.00 -3.79
C HIS A 17 -19.14 -19.64 -4.15
N PRO A 18 -20.14 -19.60 -5.05
CA PRO A 18 -20.75 -18.34 -5.48
C PRO A 18 -21.38 -17.60 -4.29
N GLY A 19 -21.18 -16.28 -4.23
CA GLY A 19 -21.69 -15.42 -3.16
C GLY A 19 -20.93 -15.49 -1.83
N GLN A 20 -19.84 -16.26 -1.75
CA GLN A 20 -19.00 -16.36 -0.55
C GLN A 20 -17.67 -15.63 -0.74
N CYS A 21 -17.09 -15.16 0.37
CA CYS A 21 -15.72 -14.64 0.40
C CYS A 21 -14.75 -15.71 0.93
N GLY A 22 -13.54 -15.74 0.37
CA GLY A 22 -12.47 -16.62 0.84
C GLY A 22 -11.47 -15.89 1.74
N LEU A 23 -10.86 -16.64 2.67
CA LEU A 23 -9.73 -16.17 3.47
C LEU A 23 -8.54 -17.07 3.20
N PHE A 24 -7.37 -16.46 2.99
CA PHE A 24 -6.11 -17.18 2.82
C PHE A 24 -5.06 -16.59 3.77
N PRO A 25 -4.62 -17.35 4.79
CA PRO A 25 -3.62 -16.85 5.73
C PRO A 25 -2.24 -16.78 5.05
N LEU A 26 -1.56 -15.64 5.24
CA LEU A 26 -0.17 -15.44 4.85
C LEU A 26 0.67 -15.36 6.12
N GLU A 27 1.29 -16.48 6.48
CA GLU A 27 2.00 -16.61 7.76
C GLU A 27 3.39 -15.96 7.74
N LYS A 28 4.03 -15.92 6.57
CA LYS A 28 5.38 -15.39 6.40
C LYS A 28 5.34 -13.99 5.79
N SER A 29 6.15 -13.09 6.34
CA SER A 29 6.29 -11.71 5.85
C SER A 29 6.69 -11.64 4.37
N LEU A 30 7.59 -12.53 3.93
CA LEU A 30 8.01 -12.61 2.52
C LEU A 30 6.86 -13.00 1.58
N ASP A 31 6.01 -13.94 1.97
CA ASP A 31 4.84 -14.35 1.18
C ASP A 31 3.84 -13.19 1.11
N ALA A 32 3.66 -12.46 2.21
CA ALA A 32 2.83 -11.27 2.26
C ALA A 32 3.37 -10.14 1.38
N PHE A 33 4.69 -9.97 1.27
CA PHE A 33 5.30 -9.03 0.32
C PHE A 33 5.09 -9.46 -1.13
N ALA A 34 5.43 -10.71 -1.44
CA ALA A 34 5.32 -11.26 -2.78
C ALA A 34 3.86 -11.18 -3.29
N ALA A 35 2.89 -11.46 -2.42
CA ALA A 35 1.47 -11.32 -2.75
C ALA A 35 1.11 -9.89 -3.14
N ARG A 36 1.57 -8.86 -2.42
CA ARG A 36 1.30 -7.45 -2.76
C ARG A 36 1.93 -7.05 -4.08
N TYR A 37 3.19 -7.42 -4.28
CA TYR A 37 3.89 -7.14 -5.53
C TYR A 37 3.16 -7.78 -6.71
N ARG A 38 2.81 -9.07 -6.61
CA ARG A 38 2.05 -9.77 -7.67
C ARG A 38 0.68 -9.18 -7.91
N LEU A 39 -0.05 -8.84 -6.86
CA LEU A 39 -1.37 -8.22 -7.00
C LEU A 39 -1.28 -6.83 -7.64
N ALA A 40 -0.24 -6.04 -7.35
CA ALA A 40 0.01 -4.78 -8.05
C ALA A 40 0.31 -5.00 -9.55
N GLU A 41 1.07 -6.03 -9.90
CA GLU A 41 1.32 -6.41 -11.30
C GLU A 41 0.04 -6.83 -12.03
N MET A 42 -0.86 -7.48 -11.31
CA MET A 42 -2.10 -8.05 -11.85
C MET A 42 -3.30 -7.11 -11.81
N ALA A 43 -3.20 -5.96 -11.15
CA ALA A 43 -4.28 -4.98 -11.05
C ALA A 43 -4.68 -4.48 -12.46
N GLU A 44 -5.99 -4.44 -12.71
CA GLU A 44 -6.57 -4.05 -14.00
C GLU A 44 -7.33 -2.71 -13.95
N HIS A 45 -7.89 -2.34 -12.80
CA HIS A 45 -8.78 -1.18 -12.65
C HIS A 45 -8.38 -0.23 -11.51
N THR A 46 -8.23 -0.75 -10.29
CA THR A 46 -7.98 0.07 -9.10
C THR A 46 -6.99 -0.56 -8.15
N LEU A 47 -6.20 0.27 -7.48
CA LEU A 47 -5.24 -0.14 -6.48
C LEU A 47 -5.28 0.82 -5.29
N ASP A 48 -5.80 0.36 -4.15
CA ASP A 48 -5.96 1.15 -2.94
C ASP A 48 -5.03 0.67 -1.83
N VAL A 49 -4.09 1.53 -1.44
CA VAL A 49 -2.95 1.19 -0.61
C VAL A 49 -2.94 2.11 0.60
N GLN A 50 -3.02 1.53 1.81
CA GLN A 50 -2.96 2.28 3.07
C GLN A 50 -1.88 1.68 3.97
N TYR A 51 -0.92 2.50 4.41
CA TYR A 51 0.19 2.05 5.25
C TYR A 51 0.57 3.03 6.34
N TYR A 52 0.77 2.49 7.55
CA TYR A 52 1.27 3.23 8.70
C TYR A 52 2.76 3.62 8.57
N ILE A 53 3.57 2.76 7.93
CA ILE A 53 5.00 2.99 7.72
C ILE A 53 5.24 2.75 6.23
N TRP A 54 6.05 3.58 5.60
CA TRP A 54 6.72 3.29 4.32
C TRP A 54 8.20 3.62 4.44
N GLN A 55 9.11 2.70 4.10
CA GLN A 55 10.55 2.95 4.15
C GLN A 55 11.13 3.07 2.74
N ASP A 56 12.14 3.93 2.59
CA ASP A 56 12.93 4.05 1.37
C ASP A 56 14.02 2.95 1.29
N ASP A 57 13.59 1.69 1.40
CA ASP A 57 14.43 0.51 1.23
C ASP A 57 14.15 -0.17 -0.12
N MET A 58 14.88 -1.25 -0.44
CA MET A 58 14.71 -1.95 -1.72
C MET A 58 13.25 -2.35 -1.99
N SER A 59 12.59 -2.83 -0.96
CA SER A 59 11.25 -3.40 -1.01
C SER A 59 10.15 -2.33 -1.04
N GLY A 60 10.33 -1.20 -0.37
CA GLY A 60 9.50 -0.01 -0.53
C GLY A 60 9.62 0.58 -1.93
N ARG A 61 10.85 0.67 -2.47
CA ARG A 61 11.09 1.11 -3.86
C ARG A 61 10.50 0.16 -4.88
N LEU A 62 10.57 -1.15 -4.65
CA LEU A 62 9.94 -2.16 -5.52
C LEU A 62 8.42 -2.00 -5.55
N LEU A 63 7.78 -1.78 -4.40
CA LEU A 63 6.34 -1.52 -4.37
C LEU A 63 5.99 -0.21 -5.07
N PHE A 64 6.73 0.88 -4.86
CA PHE A 64 6.50 2.13 -5.61
C PHE A 64 6.62 1.93 -7.13
N SER A 65 7.62 1.17 -7.57
CA SER A 65 7.78 0.80 -8.98
C SER A 65 6.56 0.03 -9.50
N ALA A 66 6.04 -0.92 -8.71
CA ALA A 66 4.85 -1.69 -9.08
C ALA A 66 3.58 -0.81 -9.13
N LEU A 67 3.41 0.13 -8.19
CA LEU A 67 2.31 1.10 -8.21
C LEU A 67 2.38 1.99 -9.45
N LEU A 68 3.57 2.52 -9.76
CA LEU A 68 3.80 3.34 -10.95
C LEU A 68 3.56 2.54 -12.23
N ALA A 69 4.02 1.28 -12.30
CA ALA A 69 3.77 0.40 -13.42
C ALA A 69 2.27 0.15 -13.61
N ALA A 70 1.51 -0.08 -12.53
CA ALA A 70 0.06 -0.20 -12.59
C ALA A 70 -0.60 1.06 -13.14
N ALA A 71 -0.20 2.23 -12.63
CA ALA A 71 -0.72 3.51 -13.11
C ALA A 71 -0.43 3.75 -14.60
N LYS A 72 0.76 3.36 -15.08
CA LYS A 72 1.13 3.42 -16.50
C LYS A 72 0.29 2.50 -17.37
N ARG A 73 -0.11 1.32 -16.87
CA ARG A 73 -1.07 0.42 -17.54
C ARG A 73 -2.50 0.96 -17.57
N GLY A 74 -2.79 1.94 -16.73
CA GLY A 74 -4.07 2.65 -16.71
C GLY A 74 -4.89 2.48 -15.44
N VAL A 75 -4.37 1.73 -14.47
CA VAL A 75 -4.98 1.48 -13.16
C VAL A 75 -5.04 2.79 -12.36
N ARG A 76 -6.16 3.05 -11.67
CA ARG A 76 -6.26 4.16 -10.71
C ARG A 76 -5.65 3.74 -9.38
N VAL A 77 -4.61 4.45 -8.94
CA VAL A 77 -3.88 4.17 -7.71
C VAL A 77 -4.20 5.23 -6.66
N ARG A 78 -4.59 4.81 -5.45
CA ARG A 78 -4.73 5.67 -4.27
C ARG A 78 -3.79 5.19 -3.18
N LEU A 79 -2.89 6.06 -2.75
CA LEU A 79 -1.90 5.78 -1.72
C LEU A 79 -2.14 6.68 -0.52
N LEU A 80 -2.39 6.10 0.65
CA LEU A 80 -2.54 6.79 1.93
C LEU A 80 -1.43 6.37 2.90
N LEU A 81 -0.61 7.34 3.34
CA LEU A 81 0.49 7.12 4.28
C LEU A 81 0.34 7.98 5.54
N ASP A 82 0.80 7.49 6.70
CA ASP A 82 0.95 8.31 7.91
C ASP A 82 2.21 9.18 7.82
N ASP A 83 2.05 10.51 7.86
CA ASP A 83 3.12 11.46 7.51
C ASP A 83 4.34 11.42 8.46
N ASN A 84 4.19 10.86 9.67
CA ASN A 84 5.32 10.78 10.58
C ASN A 84 6.37 9.73 10.18
N ASN A 85 5.97 8.77 9.36
CA ASN A 85 6.82 7.68 8.93
C ASN A 85 7.20 7.79 7.45
N THR A 86 7.20 9.01 6.89
CA THR A 86 7.68 9.36 5.55
C THR A 86 9.03 10.12 5.47
N PRO A 87 9.94 10.17 6.47
CA PRO A 87 11.20 10.91 6.31
C PRO A 87 11.98 10.43 5.07
N GLY A 88 12.42 11.35 4.23
CA GLY A 88 13.17 11.04 2.99
C GLY A 88 12.31 10.60 1.80
N LEU A 89 10.99 10.45 1.95
CA LEU A 89 10.08 10.08 0.86
C LEU A 89 9.42 11.27 0.16
N ASP A 90 9.63 12.50 0.64
CA ASP A 90 8.92 13.69 0.15
C ASP A 90 9.02 13.88 -1.38
N ASP A 91 10.21 13.72 -1.94
CA ASP A 91 10.43 13.86 -3.40
C ASP A 91 9.80 12.71 -4.19
N ILE A 92 9.91 11.47 -3.68
CA ILE A 92 9.33 10.28 -4.31
C ILE A 92 7.80 10.38 -4.31
N LEU A 93 7.21 10.76 -3.18
CA LEU A 93 5.76 10.91 -3.05
C LEU A 93 5.24 12.04 -3.94
N ARG A 94 5.96 13.17 -4.02
CA ARG A 94 5.64 14.26 -4.95
C ARG A 94 5.72 13.82 -6.41
N LEU A 95 6.73 13.04 -6.76
CA LEU A 95 6.86 12.50 -8.12
C LEU A 95 5.72 11.53 -8.45
N LEU A 96 5.35 10.66 -7.52
CA LEU A 96 4.23 9.73 -7.70
C LEU A 96 2.90 10.49 -7.87
N ASP A 97 2.63 11.46 -7.00
CA ASP A 97 1.40 12.27 -7.04
C ASP A 97 1.29 13.13 -8.31
N SER A 98 2.41 13.42 -8.99
CA SER A 98 2.38 14.12 -10.27
C SER A 98 1.80 13.27 -11.42
N HIS A 99 1.70 11.95 -11.26
CA HIS A 99 1.13 11.07 -12.27
C HIS A 99 -0.40 11.16 -12.26
N PRO A 100 -1.09 11.36 -13.41
CA PRO A 100 -2.53 11.67 -13.46
C PRO A 100 -3.47 10.55 -12.97
N ARG A 101 -2.94 9.37 -12.67
CA ARG A 101 -3.68 8.21 -12.14
C ARG A 101 -3.24 7.78 -10.75
N ILE A 102 -2.35 8.53 -10.12
CA ILE A 102 -1.88 8.25 -8.77
C ILE A 102 -2.31 9.42 -7.90
N GLU A 103 -3.02 9.12 -6.83
CA GLU A 103 -3.38 10.08 -5.80
C GLU A 103 -2.66 9.70 -4.51
N VAL A 104 -1.76 10.57 -4.03
CA VAL A 104 -1.06 10.38 -2.77
C VAL A 104 -1.65 11.29 -1.72
N ARG A 105 -2.16 10.70 -0.64
CA ARG A 105 -2.68 11.42 0.51
C ARG A 105 -1.87 11.07 1.76
N LEU A 106 -1.70 12.07 2.62
CA LEU A 106 -1.00 11.91 3.89
C LEU A 106 -2.02 12.04 5.02
N PHE A 107 -2.09 11.02 5.87
CA PHE A 107 -2.82 11.07 7.11
C PHE A 107 -1.99 11.85 8.13
N ASN A 108 -2.61 12.85 8.76
CA ASN A 108 -2.02 13.73 9.75
C ASN A 108 -0.75 14.48 9.27
N PRO A 109 -0.88 15.30 8.21
CA PRO A 109 0.27 16.01 7.63
C PRO A 109 0.88 16.99 8.65
N PHE A 110 2.20 17.06 8.68
CA PHE A 110 2.93 18.08 9.43
C PHE A 110 2.84 19.42 8.69
N SER A 111 2.36 20.46 9.38
CA SER A 111 2.30 21.82 8.83
C SER A 111 3.68 22.39 8.48
N PHE A 112 4.75 21.90 9.12
CA PHE A 112 6.13 22.33 8.89
C PHE A 112 7.03 21.14 8.50
N ARG A 113 7.20 20.90 7.19
CA ARG A 113 8.05 19.80 6.67
C ARG A 113 9.53 19.92 7.05
N LEU A 114 10.05 21.14 7.12
CA LEU A 114 11.46 21.43 7.46
C LEU A 114 11.74 21.39 8.97
N LEU A 115 10.71 21.54 9.81
CA LEU A 115 10.82 21.62 11.27
C LEU A 115 9.81 20.67 11.93
N ARG A 116 9.82 19.39 11.52
CA ARG A 116 8.97 18.33 12.12
C ARG A 116 8.99 18.32 13.66
N PRO A 117 10.12 18.59 14.36
CA PRO A 117 10.14 18.68 15.82
C PRO A 117 9.30 19.83 16.40
N LEU A 118 9.17 20.97 15.72
CA LEU A 118 8.30 22.07 16.15
C LEU A 118 6.81 21.73 16.00
N GLY A 119 6.47 20.86 15.04
CA GLY A 119 5.11 20.30 14.92
C GLY A 119 4.71 19.47 16.15
N TYR A 120 5.65 18.75 16.77
CA TYR A 120 5.41 18.01 18.01
C TYR A 120 5.17 18.92 19.22
N ILE A 121 5.79 20.11 19.26
CA ILE A 121 5.60 21.09 20.32
C ILE A 121 4.21 21.74 20.23
N THR A 122 3.70 21.93 19.01
CA THR A 122 2.43 22.66 18.77
C THR A 122 1.19 21.75 18.67
N ASP A 123 1.35 20.47 18.28
CA ASP A 123 0.23 19.58 17.92
C ASP A 123 0.36 18.15 18.49
N PHE A 124 0.95 18.00 19.69
CA PHE A 124 1.28 16.69 20.29
C PHE A 124 0.11 15.68 20.36
N SER A 125 -1.08 16.12 20.77
CA SER A 125 -2.27 15.24 20.88
C SER A 125 -2.77 14.73 19.53
N ARG A 126 -2.74 15.59 18.49
CA ARG A 126 -3.12 15.22 17.12
C ARG A 126 -2.11 14.26 16.51
N LEU A 127 -0.82 14.54 16.68
CA LEU A 127 0.28 13.72 16.16
C LEU A 127 0.34 12.33 16.79
N ASN A 128 -0.15 12.16 18.02
CA ASN A 128 -0.14 10.85 18.67
C ASN A 128 -1.26 9.90 18.21
N ARG A 129 -2.25 10.38 17.44
CA ARG A 129 -3.30 9.53 16.82
C ARG A 129 -2.81 9.03 15.46
N ARG A 130 -2.43 7.76 15.41
CA ARG A 130 -1.82 7.13 14.23
C ARG A 130 -2.81 6.31 13.42
N MET A 131 -2.73 6.41 12.10
CA MET A 131 -3.40 5.44 11.24
C MET A 131 -2.58 4.16 11.27
N HIS A 132 -3.03 3.14 12.00
CA HIS A 132 -2.34 1.84 12.06
C HIS A 132 -2.80 0.84 11.00
N ASN A 133 -3.69 1.26 10.11
CA ASN A 133 -4.23 0.45 9.02
C ASN A 133 -3.12 0.02 8.07
N LYS A 134 -3.23 -1.22 7.61
CA LYS A 134 -2.39 -1.81 6.58
C LYS A 134 -3.31 -2.61 5.68
N SER A 135 -3.74 -1.96 4.62
CA SER A 135 -4.65 -2.57 3.64
C SER A 135 -4.10 -2.39 2.25
N PHE A 136 -4.18 -3.45 1.46
CA PHE A 136 -3.79 -3.45 0.06
C PHE A 136 -4.91 -4.09 -0.74
N THR A 137 -5.73 -3.26 -1.38
CA THR A 137 -6.95 -3.68 -2.09
C THR A 137 -6.75 -3.54 -3.58
N VAL A 138 -7.05 -4.59 -4.33
CA VAL A 138 -6.92 -4.66 -5.79
C VAL A 138 -8.28 -4.90 -6.41
N ASP A 139 -8.63 -4.03 -7.36
CA ASP A 139 -9.86 -4.09 -8.18
C ASP A 139 -11.17 -4.21 -7.39
N GLY A 140 -11.15 -3.91 -6.09
CA GLY A 140 -12.29 -4.09 -5.19
C GLY A 140 -12.63 -5.55 -4.87
N VAL A 141 -11.82 -6.51 -5.31
CA VAL A 141 -12.12 -7.96 -5.23
C VAL A 141 -11.19 -8.72 -4.30
N VAL A 142 -9.95 -8.26 -4.12
CA VAL A 142 -8.96 -8.89 -3.24
C VAL A 142 -8.39 -7.84 -2.31
N THR A 143 -8.41 -8.11 -1.00
CA THR A 143 -7.81 -7.23 0.01
C THR A 143 -6.85 -8.01 0.89
N LEU A 144 -5.61 -7.52 1.01
CA LEU A 144 -4.67 -7.98 2.02
C LEU A 144 -4.77 -7.06 3.22
N VAL A 145 -5.08 -7.65 4.38
CA VAL A 145 -5.12 -6.98 5.68
C VAL A 145 -4.17 -7.69 6.64
N GLY A 146 -3.54 -6.95 7.55
CA GLY A 146 -2.73 -7.59 8.59
C GLY A 146 -1.84 -6.66 9.38
N GLY A 147 -1.15 -7.22 10.38
CA GLY A 147 -0.22 -6.49 11.26
C GLY A 147 1.19 -6.35 10.70
N ALA A 148 1.57 -7.20 9.74
CA ALA A 148 2.91 -7.25 9.17
C ALA A 148 3.31 -5.87 8.63
N LYS A 149 4.27 -5.23 9.32
CA LYS A 149 4.78 -3.92 8.94
C LYS A 149 5.63 -4.04 7.68
N TYR A 150 6.40 -5.13 7.54
CA TYR A 150 7.31 -5.44 6.43
C TYR A 150 7.75 -6.92 6.37
N TRP A 151 8.51 -7.21 5.30
CA TRP A 151 9.43 -8.32 4.96
C TRP A 151 10.10 -9.04 6.12
#